data_AF-A0A8J3VIL6-F1
#
_entry.id   AF-A0A8J3VIL6-F1
#
_cell.length_a   1.000
_cell.length_b   1.000
_cell.length_c   1.000
_cell.angle_alpha   90.00
_cell.angle_beta   90.00
_cell.angle_gamma   90.00
#
_symmetry.space_group_name_H-M   'P 1'
#
loop_
_entity.id
_entity.type
_entity.pdbx_description
1 polymer ?
#
loop_
_entity_poly.entity_id
_entity_poly.type
_entity_poly.pdbx_seq_one_letter_code
_entity_poly.pdbx_strand_id
1 'polypeptide(L)'
;MVADRSEFPGDDGPAWWDHEAGPVVRPYMVTGGRVEPVSADFDLISHVVAITSLAAETRSPEHQLILGVTQEPKSVAEVAARVDLPVGVVRVLLCDLLSDGQIARYDPPDTEELPNIETLQAVIHGLRAL
;
A
#
# COMPACT_ATOMS: atom_id res chain seq x y z
N MET A 1 -34.82 -46.09 40.78
CA MET A 1 -35.17 -45.17 39.68
C MET A 1 -33.86 -44.77 39.01
N VAL A 2 -33.16 -45.68 38.34
CA VAL A 2 -33.27 -46.04 36.91
C VAL A 2 -33.60 -44.86 36.00
N ALA A 3 -32.57 -44.25 35.42
CA ALA A 3 -32.37 -44.21 33.98
C ALA A 3 -30.86 -44.08 33.70
N ASP A 4 -30.38 -44.95 32.82
CA ASP A 4 -29.01 -45.15 32.33
C ASP A 4 -28.98 -44.82 30.82
N ARG A 5 -27.78 -44.53 30.31
CA ARG A 5 -27.36 -44.25 28.91
C ARG A 5 -27.83 -42.91 28.32
N SER A 6 -27.05 -42.14 27.58
CA SER A 6 -25.72 -42.23 26.94
C SER A 6 -25.36 -40.76 26.56
N GLU A 7 -24.14 -40.25 26.41
CA GLU A 7 -23.00 -40.57 25.54
C GLU A 7 -22.00 -39.39 25.74
N PHE A 8 -20.69 -39.62 25.74
CA PHE A 8 -19.65 -38.60 25.46
C PHE A 8 -18.79 -39.15 24.31
N PRO A 9 -17.96 -38.37 23.61
CA PRO A 9 -18.07 -36.98 23.12
C PRO A 9 -17.79 -36.92 21.59
N GLY A 10 -18.20 -35.85 20.91
CA GLY A 10 -17.66 -35.47 19.58
C GLY A 10 -17.55 -33.95 19.61
N ASP A 11 -16.36 -33.36 19.69
CA ASP A 11 -15.31 -33.24 18.66
C ASP A 11 -15.83 -32.68 17.33
N ASP A 12 -15.05 -31.74 16.78
CA ASP A 12 -15.09 -31.19 15.42
C ASP A 12 -15.93 -29.92 15.16
N GLY A 13 -15.51 -28.78 15.74
CA GLY A 13 -15.73 -27.46 15.14
C GLY A 13 -14.41 -26.70 15.15
N PRO A 14 -13.85 -26.28 14.00
CA PRO A 14 -12.42 -26.08 13.88
C PRO A 14 -11.99 -24.91 14.76
N ALA A 15 -11.14 -25.24 15.72
CA ALA A 15 -10.28 -24.36 16.45
C ALA A 15 -9.19 -23.88 15.49
N TRP A 16 -9.48 -22.93 14.59
CA TRP A 16 -8.47 -22.27 13.76
C TRP A 16 -7.69 -21.27 14.60
N TRP A 17 -6.99 -21.78 15.60
CA TRP A 17 -5.77 -21.18 16.11
C TRP A 17 -4.62 -21.98 15.55
N ASP A 18 -4.36 -21.78 14.26
CA ASP A 18 -3.08 -22.19 13.72
C ASP A 18 -2.04 -21.29 14.40
N HIS A 19 -1.30 -21.83 15.37
CA HIS A 19 -0.25 -21.08 16.09
C HIS A 19 0.96 -20.78 15.18
N GLU A 20 0.90 -21.19 13.91
CA GLU A 20 1.82 -20.85 12.83
C GLU A 20 1.34 -19.65 11.99
N ALA A 21 0.04 -19.33 12.03
CA ALA A 21 -0.50 -18.09 11.48
C ALA A 21 -0.44 -17.02 12.56
N GLY A 22 0.47 -16.05 12.42
CA GLY A 22 0.53 -14.88 13.30
C GLY A 22 -0.85 -14.21 13.48
N PRO A 23 -1.02 -13.32 14.48
CA PRO A 23 -2.31 -12.77 14.89
C PRO A 23 -3.18 -12.38 13.69
N VAL A 24 -4.32 -13.06 13.51
CA VAL A 24 -5.24 -12.80 12.39
C VAL A 24 -5.93 -11.46 12.62
N VAL A 25 -5.29 -10.39 12.17
CA VAL A 25 -5.89 -9.05 12.16
C VAL A 25 -7.03 -9.07 11.15
N ARG A 26 -8.23 -8.68 11.57
CA ARG A 26 -9.36 -8.54 10.65
C ARG A 26 -8.98 -7.52 9.55
N PRO A 27 -9.25 -7.79 8.25
CA PRO A 27 -8.80 -6.96 7.11
C PRO A 27 -9.15 -5.47 7.07
N TYR A 28 -9.70 -4.87 8.13
CA TYR A 28 -10.11 -3.48 8.21
C TYR A 28 -9.72 -2.79 9.53
N MET A 29 -9.01 -3.49 10.42
CA MET A 29 -8.49 -2.87 11.64
C MET A 29 -7.27 -1.98 11.36
N VAL A 30 -6.48 -2.29 10.32
CA VAL A 30 -5.29 -1.51 9.92
C VAL A 30 -5.65 -0.06 9.56
N THR A 31 -6.83 0.16 8.97
CA THR A 31 -7.32 1.49 8.60
C THR A 31 -8.14 2.17 9.71
N GLY A 32 -8.30 1.52 10.87
CA GLY A 32 -9.17 2.00 11.95
C GLY A 32 -10.66 1.94 11.63
N GLY A 33 -11.09 1.05 10.72
CA GLY A 33 -12.47 0.95 10.26
C GLY A 33 -12.84 1.90 9.12
N ARG A 34 -11.88 2.62 8.54
CA ARG A 34 -12.08 3.41 7.32
C ARG A 34 -12.22 2.47 6.13
N VAL A 35 -13.39 2.47 5.48
CA VAL A 35 -13.74 1.59 4.35
C VAL A 35 -13.70 2.30 2.99
N GLU A 36 -13.85 3.62 2.99
CA GLU A 36 -13.74 4.46 1.79
C GLU A 36 -12.60 5.47 1.99
N PRO A 37 -11.68 5.64 1.03
CA PRO A 37 -10.73 6.73 1.07
C PRO A 37 -11.49 8.07 1.03
N VAL A 38 -11.05 9.03 1.85
CA VAL A 38 -11.73 10.35 1.98
C VAL A 38 -11.77 11.11 0.65
N SER A 39 -10.89 10.75 -0.29
CA SER A 39 -10.91 11.20 -1.67
C SER A 39 -10.70 10.00 -2.59
N ALA A 40 -11.44 9.92 -3.70
CA ALA A 40 -11.33 8.88 -4.72
C ALA A 40 -10.02 9.00 -5.54
N ASP A 41 -8.90 9.13 -4.85
CA ASP A 41 -7.67 9.73 -5.37
C ASP A 41 -6.74 8.75 -6.09
N PHE A 42 -7.02 7.46 -5.97
CA PHE A 42 -6.22 6.41 -6.59
C PHE A 42 -7.13 5.35 -7.21
N ASP A 43 -6.96 5.13 -8.51
CA ASP A 43 -7.44 3.95 -9.22
C ASP A 43 -6.31 2.89 -9.26
N LEU A 44 -6.63 1.63 -9.59
CA LEU A 44 -5.69 0.51 -9.64
C LEU A 44 -4.50 0.77 -10.55
N ILE A 45 -4.70 1.50 -11.65
CA ILE A 45 -3.67 1.82 -12.65
C ILE A 45 -2.91 3.11 -12.33
N SER A 46 -3.33 3.88 -11.33
CA SER A 46 -2.64 5.11 -10.92
C SER A 46 -1.25 4.76 -10.37
N HIS A 47 -0.22 5.47 -10.82
CA HIS A 47 1.13 5.26 -10.33
C HIS A 47 1.47 6.23 -9.20
N VAL A 48 2.24 5.73 -8.23
CA VAL A 48 2.72 6.47 -7.08
C VAL A 48 4.22 6.29 -6.90
N VAL A 49 4.86 7.32 -6.36
CA VAL A 49 6.30 7.31 -6.04
C VAL A 49 6.55 8.03 -4.72
N ALA A 50 7.47 7.51 -3.91
CA ALA A 50 7.88 8.14 -2.66
C ALA A 50 8.69 9.43 -2.94
N ILE A 51 8.38 10.51 -2.21
CA ILE A 51 9.08 11.81 -2.31
C ILE A 51 10.26 11.86 -1.33
N THR A 52 10.13 11.24 -0.16
CA THR A 52 11.19 11.21 0.86
C THR A 52 11.13 9.92 1.69
N SER A 53 12.29 9.33 1.95
CA SER A 53 12.43 8.12 2.79
C SER A 53 12.63 8.43 4.28
N LEU A 54 12.96 9.68 4.63
CA LEU A 54 13.47 10.06 5.95
C LEU A 54 12.42 10.18 7.07
N ALA A 55 11.13 10.18 6.73
CA ALA A 55 10.05 10.32 7.71
C ALA A 55 9.29 9.00 7.97
N ALA A 56 9.90 7.85 7.64
CA ALA A 56 9.29 6.53 7.83
C ALA A 56 9.24 6.09 9.30
N GLU A 57 10.19 6.53 10.14
CA GLU A 57 10.44 5.92 11.46
C GLU A 57 9.30 6.08 12.48
N THR A 58 8.44 7.10 12.33
CA THR A 58 7.30 7.34 13.24
C THR A 58 5.97 6.79 12.74
N ARG A 59 5.92 6.13 11.58
CA ARG A 59 4.68 5.60 11.00
C ARG A 59 4.45 4.14 11.36
N SER A 60 3.21 3.68 11.13
CA SER A 60 2.89 2.26 11.28
C SER A 60 3.74 1.40 10.31
N PRO A 61 3.99 0.12 10.64
CA PRO A 61 4.77 -0.77 9.79
C PRO A 61 4.27 -0.85 8.34
N GLU A 62 2.95 -0.79 8.14
CA GLU A 62 2.32 -0.87 6.82
C GLU A 62 2.64 0.36 5.96
N HIS A 63 2.66 1.54 6.56
CA HIS A 63 3.09 2.76 5.86
C HIS A 63 4.57 2.69 5.48
N GLN A 64 5.42 2.16 6.37
CA GLN A 64 6.85 1.98 6.10
C GLN A 64 7.07 0.97 4.96
N LEU A 65 6.31 -0.14 4.95
CA LEU A 65 6.36 -1.13 3.87
C LEU A 65 5.96 -0.52 2.52
N ILE A 66 4.86 0.25 2.48
CA ILE A 66 4.42 0.93 1.26
C ILE A 66 5.49 1.90 0.76
N LEU A 67 6.05 2.75 1.64
CA LEU A 67 7.14 3.66 1.28
C LEU A 67 8.37 2.91 0.76
N GLY A 68 8.72 1.78 1.38
CA GLY A 68 9.85 0.95 0.97
C GLY A 68 9.68 0.35 -0.43
N VAL A 69 8.45 0.03 -0.85
CA VAL A 69 8.19 -0.56 -2.17
C VAL A 69 7.95 0.47 -3.27
N THR A 70 7.67 1.74 -2.94
CA THR A 70 7.37 2.83 -3.90
C THR A 70 8.56 3.77 -4.16
N GLN A 71 9.79 3.30 -3.97
CA GLN A 71 11.01 4.08 -4.32
C GLN A 71 11.13 4.37 -5.82
N GLU A 72 10.47 3.57 -6.64
CA GLU A 72 10.25 3.79 -8.08
C GLU A 72 8.74 3.88 -8.34
N PRO A 73 8.30 4.55 -9.43
CA PRO A 73 6.89 4.62 -9.76
C PRO A 73 6.25 3.23 -9.90
N LYS A 74 5.19 2.97 -9.15
CA LYS A 74 4.42 1.72 -9.20
C LYS A 74 2.94 1.98 -9.18
N SER A 75 2.19 1.13 -9.89
CA SER A 75 0.74 1.16 -9.83
C SER A 75 0.23 0.72 -8.45
N VAL A 76 -0.97 1.19 -8.09
CA VAL A 76 -1.63 0.77 -6.83
C VAL A 76 -1.82 -0.75 -6.77
N ALA A 77 -2.11 -1.40 -7.89
CA ALA A 77 -2.19 -2.85 -7.98
C ALA A 77 -0.87 -3.54 -7.62
N GLU A 78 0.25 -3.06 -8.16
CA GLU A 78 1.58 -3.60 -7.85
C GLU A 78 1.98 -3.37 -6.40
N VAL A 79 1.66 -2.21 -5.84
CA VAL A 79 1.90 -1.92 -4.42
C VAL A 79 1.14 -2.94 -3.57
N ALA A 80 -0.15 -3.14 -3.83
CA ALA A 80 -0.98 -4.09 -3.08
C ALA A 80 -0.47 -5.53 -3.18
N ALA A 81 -0.10 -5.98 -4.38
CA ALA A 81 0.51 -7.29 -4.59
C ALA A 81 1.84 -7.45 -3.86
N ARG A 82 2.63 -6.37 -3.73
CA ARG A 82 3.95 -6.42 -3.10
C ARG A 82 3.90 -6.41 -1.57
N VAL A 83 2.96 -5.68 -0.98
CA VAL A 83 2.81 -5.61 0.49
C VAL A 83 1.83 -6.65 1.04
N ASP A 84 1.19 -7.43 0.17
CA ASP A 84 0.21 -8.48 0.50
C ASP A 84 -0.96 -7.97 1.36
N LEU A 85 -1.48 -6.79 1.02
CA LEU A 85 -2.63 -6.17 1.67
C LEU A 85 -3.79 -5.99 0.69
N PRO A 86 -5.06 -6.05 1.15
CA PRO A 86 -6.20 -5.77 0.31
C PRO A 86 -6.11 -4.37 -0.33
N VAL A 87 -6.46 -4.26 -1.62
CA VAL A 87 -6.40 -2.99 -2.38
C VAL A 87 -7.09 -1.84 -1.65
N GLY A 88 -8.24 -2.07 -1.02
CA GLY A 88 -8.95 -1.04 -0.25
C GLY A 88 -8.12 -0.48 0.91
N VAL A 89 -7.39 -1.35 1.62
CA VAL A 89 -6.49 -0.95 2.71
C VAL A 89 -5.32 -0.12 2.15
N VAL A 90 -4.72 -0.59 1.06
CA VAL A 90 -3.60 0.11 0.40
C VAL A 90 -4.02 1.49 -0.07
N ARG A 91 -5.21 1.64 -0.68
CA ARG A 91 -5.74 2.95 -1.11
C ARG A 91 -5.88 3.93 0.06
N VAL A 92 -6.38 3.47 1.21
CA VAL A 92 -6.49 4.31 2.40
C VAL A 92 -5.10 4.74 2.91
N LEU A 93 -4.16 3.80 3.00
CA LEU A 93 -2.79 4.10 3.43
C LEU A 93 -2.07 5.06 2.44
N LEU A 94 -2.29 4.90 1.14
CA LEU A 94 -1.77 5.82 0.13
C LEU A 94 -2.38 7.23 0.26
N CYS A 95 -3.68 7.35 0.56
CA CYS A 95 -4.29 8.65 0.85
C CYS A 95 -3.68 9.31 2.09
N ASP A 96 -3.40 8.55 3.14
CA ASP A 96 -2.71 9.05 4.35
C ASP A 96 -1.29 9.54 4.00
N LEU A 97 -0.53 8.78 3.21
CA LEU A 97 0.82 9.17 2.74
C LEU A 97 0.80 10.38 1.80
N LEU A 98 -0.20 10.49 0.92
CA LEU A 98 -0.35 11.59 -0.03
C LEU A 98 -0.68 12.88 0.72
N SER A 99 -1.59 12.80 1.70
CA SER A 99 -1.97 13.94 2.54
C SER A 99 -0.79 14.51 3.33
N ASP A 100 0.14 13.64 3.71
CA ASP A 100 1.36 14.01 4.42
C ASP A 100 2.52 14.39 3.49
N GLY A 101 2.31 14.41 2.17
CA GLY A 101 3.33 14.77 1.19
C GLY A 101 4.51 13.80 1.14
N GLN A 102 4.33 12.55 1.55
CA GLN A 102 5.39 11.54 1.54
C GLN A 102 5.43 10.74 0.24
N ILE A 103 4.33 10.71 -0.50
CA ILE A 103 4.25 10.18 -1.85
C ILE A 103 3.68 11.23 -2.80
N ALA A 104 3.98 11.09 -4.08
CA ALA A 104 3.37 11.82 -5.17
C ALA A 104 2.64 10.84 -6.11
N ARG A 105 1.65 11.35 -6.84
CA ARG A 105 1.20 10.70 -8.07
C ARG A 105 2.28 10.85 -9.12
N TYR A 106 2.44 9.80 -9.91
CA TYR A 106 3.30 9.80 -11.08
C TYR A 106 2.44 9.57 -12.31
N ASP A 107 2.41 10.55 -13.19
CA ASP A 107 1.85 10.40 -14.52
C ASP A 107 3.03 10.27 -15.49
N PRO A 108 3.21 9.11 -16.14
CA PRO A 108 4.27 8.95 -17.14
C PRO A 108 4.08 9.99 -18.25
N PRO A 109 5.14 10.70 -18.68
CA PRO A 109 5.01 11.66 -19.76
C PRO A 109 4.61 10.95 -21.05
N ASP A 110 3.69 11.54 -21.81
CA ASP A 110 3.37 11.07 -23.14
C ASP A 110 4.63 11.13 -24.02
N THR A 111 4.85 10.11 -24.86
CA THR A 111 6.09 10.02 -25.67
C THR A 111 6.27 11.24 -26.60
N GLU A 112 5.17 11.89 -26.98
CA GLU A 112 5.15 13.10 -27.80
C GLU A 112 5.54 14.38 -27.02
N GLU A 113 5.47 14.36 -25.70
CA GLU A 113 5.79 15.49 -24.81
C GLU A 113 7.25 15.46 -24.31
N LEU A 114 8.00 14.39 -24.59
CA LEU A 114 9.41 14.31 -24.20
C LEU A 114 10.27 15.28 -25.04
N PRO A 115 10.99 16.23 -24.40
CA PRO A 115 11.87 17.14 -25.12
C PRO A 115 12.98 16.35 -25.82
N ASN A 116 13.29 16.74 -27.06
CA ASN A 116 14.34 16.08 -27.82
C ASN A 116 15.73 16.30 -27.18
N ILE A 117 16.67 15.44 -27.54
CA ILE A 117 18.03 15.46 -26.96
C ILE A 117 18.75 16.79 -27.20
N GLU A 118 18.46 17.45 -28.32
CA GLU A 118 19.04 18.77 -28.66
C GLU A 118 18.59 19.85 -27.67
N THR A 119 17.31 19.84 -27.26
CA THR A 119 16.77 20.77 -26.27
C THR A 119 17.39 20.55 -24.90
N LEU A 120 17.50 19.30 -24.46
CA LEU A 120 18.15 18.97 -23.18
C LEU A 120 19.64 19.36 -23.17
N GLN A 121 20.33 19.14 -24.28
CA GLN A 121 21.71 19.60 -24.44
C GLN A 121 21.81 21.12 -24.36
N ALA A 122 20.93 21.86 -25.04
CA ALA A 122 20.92 23.31 -24.99
C ALA A 122 20.74 23.85 -23.55
N VAL A 123 19.83 23.24 -22.76
CA VAL A 123 19.64 23.60 -21.34
C VAL A 123 20.90 23.32 -20.51
N ILE A 124 21.53 22.14 -20.68
CA ILE A 124 22.76 21.79 -19.96
C ILE A 124 23.89 22.79 -20.28
N HIS A 125 24.05 23.17 -21.55
CA HIS A 125 25.06 24.15 -21.94
C HIS A 125 24.75 25.53 -21.33
N GLY A 126 23.48 25.94 -21.35
CA GLY A 126 23.03 27.20 -20.74
C GLY A 126 23.29 27.25 -19.22
N LEU A 127 22.96 26.19 -18.48
CA LEU A 127 23.17 26.12 -17.03
C LEU A 127 24.65 26.10 -16.63
N ARG A 128 25.55 25.59 -17.49
CA ARG A 128 27.00 25.55 -17.24
C ARG A 128 27.74 26.84 -17.62
N ALA A 129 27.09 27.73 -18.35
CA ALA A 129 27.65 29.00 -18.79
C ALA A 129 27.40 30.15 -17.80
N LEU A 130 26.71 29.88 -16.70
CA LEU A 130 26.48 30.77 -15.55
C LEU A 130 27.47 30.45 -14.43
#